data_AF-A0A1Y4RK04-F1
#
_entry.id   AF-A0A1Y4RK04-F1
#
_cell.length_a   1.000
_cell.length_b   1.000
_cell.length_c   1.000
_cell.angle_alpha   90.00
_cell.angle_beta   90.00
_cell.angle_gamma   90.00
#
_symmetry.space_group_name_H-M   'P 1'
#
loop_
_entity.id
_entity.type
_entity.pdbx_description
1 polymer ?
#
loop_
_entity_poly.entity_id
_entity_poly.type
_entity_poly.pdbx_seq_one_letter_code
_entity_poly.pdbx_strand_id
1 'polypeptide(L)' 'MEGTKGTAATRAKNKYAAANYERLSPFVKKGKKQRYKDAAAAGGYSSLNEFIETAMDRLADEILGKE' A
#
# COMPACT_ATOMS: atom_id res chain seq x y z
N MET A 1 4.89 -31.25 8.45
CA MET A 1 5.73 -30.58 7.45
C MET A 1 6.31 -29.34 8.10
N GLU A 2 7.55 -29.43 8.59
CA GLU A 2 8.25 -28.31 9.22
C GLU A 2 8.69 -27.35 8.11
N GLY A 3 7.90 -26.29 7.91
CA GLY A 3 8.12 -25.34 6.83
C GLY A 3 9.50 -24.71 6.96
N THR A 4 10.32 -24.84 5.92
CA THR A 4 11.65 -24.25 5.84
C THR A 4 11.54 -22.74 6.06
N LYS A 5 11.95 -22.28 7.25
CA LYS A 5 12.09 -20.85 7.57
C LYS A 5 13.02 -20.26 6.50
N GLY A 6 12.54 -19.24 5.78
CA GLY A 6 13.31 -18.61 4.69
C GLY A 6 14.71 -18.17 5.13
N THR A 7 15.56 -17.84 4.15
CA THR A 7 16.96 -17.46 4.41
C THR A 7 17.08 -16.37 5.49
N ALA A 8 18.22 -16.31 6.17
CA ALA A 8 18.45 -15.28 7.20
C ALA A 8 18.22 -13.85 6.66
N ALA A 9 18.61 -13.59 5.41
CA ALA A 9 18.35 -12.33 4.73
C ALA A 9 16.85 -12.05 4.55
N THR A 10 16.06 -13.03 4.12
CA THR A 10 14.61 -12.89 3.99
C THR A 10 13.95 -12.64 5.34
N ARG A 11 14.39 -13.33 6.39
CA ARG A 11 13.88 -13.12 7.76
C ARG A 11 14.18 -11.71 8.27
N ALA A 12 15.39 -11.19 8.04
CA ALA A 12 15.76 -9.84 8.41
C ALA A 12 14.91 -8.78 7.67
N LYS A 13 14.72 -8.93 6.35
CA LYS A 13 13.85 -8.06 5.55
C LYS A 13 12.41 -8.07 6.04
N ASN A 14 11.86 -9.25 6.31
CA ASN A 14 10.50 -9.39 6.80
C ASN A 14 10.33 -8.79 8.21
N LYS A 15 11.33 -8.95 9.08
CA LYS A 15 11.32 -8.33 10.42
C LYS A 15 11.30 -6.80 10.33
N TYR A 16 12.14 -6.23 9.47
CA TYR A 16 12.15 -4.79 9.23
C TYR A 16 10.82 -4.32 8.64
N ALA A 17 10.30 -5.03 7.63
CA ALA A 17 9.02 -4.69 7.01
C ALA A 17 7.88 -4.70 8.03
N ALA A 18 7.77 -5.75 8.84
CA ALA A 18 6.73 -5.89 9.87
C ALA A 18 6.83 -4.86 11.01
N ALA A 19 8.04 -4.33 11.28
CA ALA A 19 8.23 -3.33 12.32
C ALA A 19 7.92 -1.90 11.86
N ASN A 20 7.96 -1.63 10.55
CA ASN A 20 7.90 -0.26 10.01
C ASN A 20 6.72 -0.02 9.06
N TYR A 21 6.09 -1.07 8.52
CA TYR A 21 5.06 -0.94 7.50
C TYR A 21 3.91 -1.90 7.76
N GLU A 22 2.68 -1.39 7.60
CA GLU A 22 1.50 -2.23 7.44
C GLU A 22 1.23 -2.48 5.95
N ARG A 23 0.83 -3.70 5.59
CA ARG A 23 0.56 -4.07 4.20
C ARG A 23 -0.92 -3.95 3.87
N LEU A 24 -1.30 -2.88 3.16
CA LEU A 24 -2.61 -2.78 2.54
C LEU A 24 -2.61 -3.49 1.16
N SER A 25 -3.36 -4.58 1.00
CA SER A 25 -3.39 -5.37 -0.25
C SER A 25 -4.82 -5.65 -0.73
N PRO A 26 -5.54 -4.64 -1.25
CA PRO A 26 -6.93 -4.79 -1.67
C PRO A 26 -7.04 -5.51 -3.03
N PHE A 27 -8.03 -6.39 -3.14
CA PHE A 27 -8.45 -6.92 -4.43
C PHE A 27 -9.48 -5.99 -5.07
N VAL A 28 -9.15 -5.48 -6.24
CA VAL A 28 -10.03 -4.59 -7.01
C VAL A 28 -10.50 -5.27 -8.27
N LYS A 29 -11.72 -4.92 -8.73
CA LYS A 29 -12.25 -5.41 -10.01
C LYS A 29 -11.27 -5.10 -11.15
N LYS A 30 -11.24 -5.98 -12.15
CA LYS A 30 -10.43 -5.80 -13.37
C LYS A 30 -10.68 -4.41 -13.98
N GLY A 31 -9.60 -3.75 -14.39
CA GLY A 31 -9.64 -2.37 -14.93
C GLY A 31 -9.46 -1.27 -13.89
N LYS A 32 -9.91 -1.44 -12.63
CA LYS A 32 -9.74 -0.40 -11.60
C LYS A 32 -8.27 -0.08 -11.31
N LYS A 33 -7.42 -1.11 -11.27
CA LYS A 33 -5.97 -0.93 -11.06
C LYS A 33 -5.34 -0.03 -12.13
N GLN A 34 -5.75 -0.18 -13.40
CA GLN A 34 -5.21 0.66 -14.47
C GLN A 34 -5.70 2.10 -14.33
N ARG A 35 -7.00 2.29 -14.08
CA ARG A 35 -7.58 3.61 -13.81
C ARG A 35 -6.83 4.35 -12.69
N TYR A 36 -6.49 3.67 -11.60
CA TYR A 36 -5.74 4.29 -10.50
C TYR A 36 -4.31 4.65 -10.89
N LYS A 37 -3.64 3.84 -11.71
CA LYS A 37 -2.31 4.19 -12.24
C LYS A 37 -2.35 5.42 -13.13
N ASP A 38 -3.35 5.50 -14.01
CA ASP A 38 -3.50 6.62 -14.92
C ASP A 38 -3.81 7.91 -14.13
N ALA A 39 -4.66 7.82 -13.11
CA ALA A 39 -4.94 8.93 -12.19
C ALA A 39 -3.71 9.36 -11.38
N ALA A 40 -2.91 8.41 -10.88
CA ALA A 40 -1.67 8.70 -10.16
C ALA A 40 -0.67 9.45 -11.06
N ALA A 41 -0.48 8.99 -12.31
CA ALA A 41 0.40 9.63 -13.28
C ALA A 41 -0.10 11.03 -13.65
N ALA A 42 -1.39 11.19 -13.93
CA ALA A 42 -1.98 12.49 -14.28
C ALA A 42 -1.95 13.49 -13.10
N GLY A 43 -2.06 12.99 -11.87
CA GLY A 43 -2.01 13.79 -10.64
C GLY A 43 -0.59 14.10 -10.15
N GLY A 44 0.45 13.62 -10.83
CA GLY A 44 1.84 13.89 -10.46
C GLY A 44 2.37 13.08 -9.26
N TYR A 45 1.71 11.97 -8.90
CA TYR A 45 2.14 11.10 -7.80
C TYR A 45 3.33 10.24 -8.23
N SER A 46 4.29 10.03 -7.32
CA SER A 46 5.49 9.25 -7.56
C SER A 46 5.20 7.75 -7.63
N SER A 47 4.09 7.30 -7.04
CA SER A 47 3.66 5.91 -7.10
C SER A 47 2.15 5.72 -6.93
N LEU A 48 1.66 4.54 -7.31
CA LEU A 48 0.28 4.14 -7.05
C LEU A 48 -0.03 4.06 -5.55
N ASN A 49 0.95 3.66 -4.74
CA ASN A 49 0.75 3.55 -3.29
C ASN A 49 0.58 4.94 -2.66
N GLU A 50 1.42 5.90 -3.04
CA GLU A 50 1.31 7.30 -2.59
C GLU A 50 -0.04 7.91 -2.97
N PHE A 51 -0.50 7.66 -4.20
CA PHE A 51 -1.84 8.07 -4.64
C PHE A 51 -2.95 7.47 -3.76
N ILE A 52 -2.86 6.18 -3.44
CA ILE A 52 -3.87 5.50 -2.63
C ILE A 52 -3.83 5.99 -1.18
N GLU A 53 -2.64 6.10 -0.58
CA GLU A 53 -2.44 6.55 0.80
C GLU A 53 -2.97 7.98 0.97
N THR A 54 -2.56 8.90 0.12
CA THR A 54 -3.03 10.30 0.14
C THR A 54 -4.55 10.39 -0.02
N ALA A 55 -5.13 9.61 -0.93
CA ALA A 55 -6.57 9.62 -1.15
C ALA A 55 -7.34 9.02 0.04
N MET A 56 -6.80 7.99 0.68
CA MET A 56 -7.40 7.36 1.86
C MET A 56 -7.27 8.23 3.10
N ASP A 57 -6.13 8.88 3.31
CA ASP A 57 -5.90 9.80 4.43
C ASP A 57 -6.86 10.99 4.34
N ARG A 58 -6.96 11.62 3.16
CA ARG A 58 -7.92 12.72 2.94
C ARG A 58 -9.35 12.30 3.24
N LEU A 59 -9.76 11.12 2.77
CA LEU A 59 -11.11 10.60 3.03
C LEU A 59 -11.32 10.27 4.51
N ALA A 60 -10.30 9.73 5.18
CA ALA A 60 -10.35 9.41 6.60
C ALA A 60 -10.46 10.69 7.44
N ASP A 61 -9.67 11.72 7.13
CA ASP A 61 -9.71 13.01 7.82
C ASP A 61 -11.08 13.69 7.64
N GLU A 62 -11.64 13.67 6.42
CA GLU A 62 -12.99 14.18 6.14
C GLU A 62 -14.05 13.43 6.98
N ILE A 63 -14.00 12.10 7.02
CA ILE A 63 -14.97 11.28 7.79
C ILE A 63 -14.80 11.46 9.29
N LEU A 64 -13.57 11.63 9.78
CA LEU A 64 -13.26 11.79 11.20
C LEU A 64 -13.37 13.25 11.67
N GLY A 65 -13.69 14.19 10.78
CA GLY A 65 -13.85 15.61 11.10
C GLY A 65 -12.56 16.31 11.49
N LYS A 66 -11.42 15.87 10.93
CA LYS A 66 -10.13 16.52 11.08
C LYS A 66 -9.95 17.49 9.91
N GLU A 67 -10.44 18.71 10.07
CA GLU A 67 -10.12 19.84 9.17
C GLU A 67 -9.20 20.84 9.89
#